data_AF-A0AAJ4I9S9-F1
#
_entry.id   AF-A0AAJ4I9S9-F1
#
_cell.length_a   1.000
_cell.length_b   1.000
_cell.length_c   1.000
_cell.angle_alpha   90.00
_cell.angle_beta   90.00
_cell.angle_gamma   90.00
#
_symmetry.space_group_name_H-M   'P 1'
#
loop_
_entity.id
_entity.type
_entity.pdbx_description
1 polymer ?
#
loop_
_entity_poly.entity_id
_entity_poly.type
_entity_poly.pdbx_seq_one_letter_code
_entity_poly.pdbx_strand_id
1 'polypeptide(L)'
;MKMKLMSVITQWMFALLLSWHLCSLADFFYPFFYTLLDISSHIDQFAPQNLYKSGFALTSDSERFHLFSEIVSGVQHRCVLFGEISYFNGVKWETLLRRPEVIHLLDVRHLIDLFYFAGLWCGAFFLASLFYLALMPRKRTFVVHKGLKHRWFWRVSAMFVAVSWLIWIGPTRVFYTLHEWVFPSDHQWMFSYQESLMTTLMKAPDLFAAIAVAVGMGMLVIGLLLGLIKRFLIDWQPKTSVKQTSR
;
A
#
# COMPACT_ATOMS: atom_id res chain seq x y z
N MET A 1 14.40 25.11 8.90
CA MET A 1 13.78 24.55 7.66
C MET A 1 13.92 23.02 7.59
N LYS A 2 15.11 22.46 7.81
CA LYS A 2 15.40 21.01 7.75
C LYS A 2 14.50 20.12 8.64
N MET A 3 14.29 20.46 9.91
CA MET A 3 13.42 19.67 10.82
C MET A 3 11.94 19.64 10.42
N LYS A 4 11.42 20.73 9.84
CA LYS A 4 10.03 20.80 9.37
C LYS A 4 9.81 19.92 8.15
N LEU A 5 10.77 19.92 7.21
CA LEU A 5 10.74 19.07 6.03
C LEU A 5 10.82 17.59 6.42
N MET A 6 11.77 17.23 7.29
CA MET A 6 11.94 15.86 7.75
C MET A 6 10.68 15.30 8.43
N SER A 7 10.05 16.08 9.31
CA SER A 7 8.81 15.66 9.97
C SER A 7 7.61 15.55 9.01
N VAL A 8 7.60 16.25 7.87
CA VAL A 8 6.58 16.06 6.83
C VAL A 8 6.85 14.80 6.02
N ILE A 9 8.10 14.52 5.67
CA ILE A 9 8.48 13.29 4.97
C ILE A 9 8.12 12.07 5.82
N THR A 10 8.50 12.05 7.09
CA THR A 10 8.19 10.92 7.98
C THR A 10 6.70 10.76 8.24
N GLN A 11 5.91 11.85 8.25
CA GLN A 11 4.45 11.79 8.31
C GLN A 11 3.87 11.05 7.10
N TRP A 12 4.30 11.40 5.89
CA TRP A 12 3.77 10.79 4.66
C TRP A 12 4.23 9.35 4.48
N MET A 13 5.47 9.02 4.85
CA MET A 13 5.95 7.63 4.87
C MET A 13 5.19 6.78 5.90
N PHE A 14 4.89 7.34 7.07
CA PHE A 14 4.06 6.64 8.05
C PHE A 14 2.61 6.48 7.58
N ALA A 15 2.04 7.48 6.91
CA ALA A 15 0.71 7.38 6.30
C ALA A 15 0.65 6.31 5.21
N LEU A 16 1.71 6.19 4.39
CA LEU A 16 1.84 5.15 3.37
C LEU A 16 1.86 3.76 4.02
N LEU A 17 2.67 3.57 5.07
CA LEU A 17 2.70 2.33 5.84
C LEU A 17 1.32 1.96 6.41
N LEU A 18 0.66 2.91 7.07
CA LEU A 18 -0.67 2.66 7.65
C LEU A 18 -1.70 2.32 6.57
N SER A 19 -1.67 3.01 5.44
CA SER A 19 -2.57 2.70 4.33
C SER A 19 -2.32 1.31 3.76
N TRP A 20 -1.07 0.96 3.52
CA TRP A 20 -0.69 -0.37 3.04
C TRP A 20 -1.18 -1.45 4.00
N HIS A 21 -0.88 -1.29 5.29
CA HIS A 21 -1.27 -2.25 6.32
C HIS A 21 -2.79 -2.41 6.40
N LEU A 22 -3.55 -1.31 6.43
CA LEU A 22 -5.02 -1.36 6.43
C LEU A 22 -5.60 -2.02 5.18
N CYS A 23 -5.05 -1.74 3.99
CA CYS A 23 -5.46 -2.42 2.77
C CYS A 23 -5.15 -3.92 2.83
N SER A 24 -4.00 -4.32 3.39
CA SER A 24 -3.64 -5.73 3.52
C SER A 24 -4.56 -6.53 4.44
N LEU A 25 -5.14 -5.90 5.47
CA LEU A 25 -6.15 -6.52 6.34
C LEU A 25 -7.46 -6.85 5.62
N ALA A 26 -7.70 -6.22 4.46
CA ALA A 26 -8.87 -6.42 3.62
C ALA A 26 -8.51 -7.12 2.30
N ASP A 27 -7.38 -7.86 2.26
CA ASP A 27 -6.84 -8.49 1.05
C ASP A 27 -6.78 -7.53 -0.15
N PHE A 28 -6.38 -6.29 0.13
CA PHE A 28 -6.35 -5.19 -0.84
C PHE A 28 -7.65 -4.99 -1.64
N PHE A 29 -8.79 -5.32 -1.03
CA PHE A 29 -10.11 -5.28 -1.66
C PHE A 29 -10.20 -6.19 -2.91
N TYR A 30 -9.50 -7.32 -2.90
CA TYR A 30 -9.45 -8.23 -4.04
C TYR A 30 -10.82 -8.64 -4.59
N PRO A 31 -11.84 -9.03 -3.79
CA PRO A 31 -13.16 -9.36 -4.34
C PRO A 31 -13.82 -8.21 -5.13
N PHE A 32 -13.60 -6.96 -4.70
CA PHE A 32 -14.10 -5.78 -5.42
C PHE A 32 -13.37 -5.61 -6.75
N PHE A 33 -12.03 -5.66 -6.75
CA PHE A 33 -11.24 -5.51 -7.98
C PHE A 33 -11.37 -6.71 -8.92
N TYR A 34 -11.61 -7.90 -8.38
CA TYR A 34 -11.89 -9.11 -9.13
C TYR A 34 -13.08 -8.93 -10.06
N THR A 35 -14.14 -8.32 -9.54
CA THR A 35 -15.34 -7.99 -10.32
C THR A 35 -15.08 -6.80 -11.24
N LEU A 36 -14.49 -5.71 -10.73
CA LEU A 36 -14.26 -4.48 -11.50
C LEU A 36 -13.36 -4.71 -12.73
N LEU A 37 -12.34 -5.55 -12.59
CA LEU A 37 -11.37 -5.84 -13.65
C LEU A 37 -11.73 -7.07 -14.47
N ASP A 38 -12.90 -7.68 -14.24
CA ASP A 38 -13.35 -8.90 -14.91
C ASP A 38 -12.27 -10.01 -14.88
N ILE A 39 -11.74 -10.27 -13.68
CA ILE A 39 -10.68 -11.26 -13.48
C ILE A 39 -11.23 -12.68 -13.70
N SER A 40 -12.52 -12.92 -13.44
CA SER A 40 -13.13 -14.22 -13.69
C SER A 40 -13.05 -14.62 -15.17
N SER A 41 -13.48 -13.75 -16.08
CA SER A 41 -13.37 -14.00 -17.53
C SER A 41 -11.92 -14.11 -17.99
N HIS A 42 -11.01 -13.34 -17.39
CA HIS A 42 -9.57 -13.44 -17.65
C HIS A 42 -9.02 -14.82 -17.25
N ILE A 43 -9.40 -15.34 -16.08
CA ILE A 43 -9.02 -16.70 -15.64
C ILE A 43 -9.59 -17.74 -16.59
N ASP A 44 -10.86 -17.65 -16.96
CA ASP A 44 -11.50 -18.60 -17.87
C ASP A 44 -10.82 -18.63 -19.25
N GLN A 45 -10.31 -17.49 -19.70
CA GLN A 45 -9.54 -17.39 -20.95
C GLN A 45 -8.14 -17.99 -20.81
N PHE A 46 -7.36 -17.59 -19.80
CA PHE A 46 -5.92 -17.86 -19.77
C PHE A 46 -5.52 -19.08 -18.92
N ALA A 47 -6.28 -19.43 -17.89
CA ALA A 47 -5.96 -20.57 -17.05
C ALA A 47 -5.97 -21.93 -17.79
N PRO A 48 -6.89 -22.20 -18.75
CA PRO A 48 -6.84 -23.41 -19.56
C PRO A 48 -5.61 -23.49 -20.48
N GLN A 49 -5.00 -22.35 -20.80
CA GLN A 49 -3.80 -22.27 -21.63
C GLN A 49 -2.51 -22.45 -20.82
N ASN A 50 -2.61 -22.67 -19.50
CA ASN A 50 -1.43 -22.79 -18.66
C ASN A 50 -0.62 -24.05 -19.03
N LEU A 51 0.69 -23.89 -19.23
CA LEU A 51 1.60 -24.94 -19.71
C LEU A 51 1.94 -25.98 -18.64
N TYR A 52 1.76 -25.64 -17.36
CA TYR A 52 2.24 -26.45 -16.22
C TYR A 52 1.12 -26.91 -15.30
N LYS A 53 0.01 -26.15 -15.26
CA LYS A 53 -1.10 -26.33 -14.32
C LYS A 53 -2.39 -26.50 -15.10
N SER A 54 -3.32 -27.26 -14.55
CA SER A 54 -4.60 -27.56 -15.22
C SER A 54 -5.77 -27.37 -14.28
N GLY A 55 -7.00 -27.29 -14.82
CA GLY A 55 -8.23 -27.27 -14.03
C GLY A 55 -8.46 -26.02 -13.18
N PHE A 56 -7.60 -25.00 -13.23
CA PHE A 56 -7.76 -23.79 -12.40
C PHE A 56 -9.00 -22.98 -12.77
N ALA A 57 -9.42 -22.99 -14.04
CA ALA A 57 -10.69 -22.39 -14.47
C ALA A 57 -11.93 -23.04 -13.82
N LEU A 58 -11.81 -24.26 -13.27
CA LEU A 58 -12.91 -24.95 -12.59
C LEU A 58 -13.11 -24.46 -11.14
N THR A 59 -12.14 -23.74 -10.58
CA THR A 59 -12.22 -23.21 -9.22
C THR A 59 -13.32 -22.18 -9.11
N SER A 60 -13.98 -22.14 -7.95
CA SER A 60 -14.99 -21.13 -7.65
C SER A 60 -14.35 -19.78 -7.31
N ASP A 61 -15.09 -18.68 -7.47
CA ASP A 61 -14.63 -17.36 -7.05
C ASP A 61 -14.21 -17.33 -5.57
N SER A 62 -14.94 -18.03 -4.69
CA SER A 62 -14.58 -18.13 -3.27
C SER A 62 -13.24 -18.82 -3.05
N GLU A 63 -12.93 -19.86 -3.83
CA GLU A 63 -11.63 -20.55 -3.77
C GLU A 63 -10.52 -19.63 -4.30
N ARG A 64 -10.77 -18.91 -5.40
CA ARG A 64 -9.83 -17.92 -5.96
C ARG A 64 -9.55 -16.79 -4.95
N PHE A 65 -10.55 -16.33 -4.20
CA PHE A 65 -10.38 -15.32 -3.14
C PHE A 65 -9.56 -15.86 -1.98
N HIS A 66 -9.83 -17.10 -1.55
CA HIS A 66 -9.04 -17.77 -0.51
C HIS A 66 -7.57 -17.89 -0.93
N LEU A 67 -7.30 -18.37 -2.15
CA LEU A 67 -5.94 -18.51 -2.68
C LEU A 67 -5.20 -17.17 -2.75
N PHE A 68 -5.89 -16.10 -3.16
CA PHE A 68 -5.30 -14.76 -3.14
C PHE A 68 -4.99 -14.31 -1.70
N SER A 69 -5.90 -14.55 -0.76
CA SER A 69 -5.69 -14.23 0.66
C SER A 69 -4.52 -15.02 1.26
N GLU A 70 -4.32 -16.28 0.88
CA GLU A 70 -3.13 -17.05 1.27
C GLU A 70 -1.83 -16.45 0.72
N ILE A 71 -1.84 -15.93 -0.51
CA ILE A 71 -0.69 -15.21 -1.07
C ILE A 71 -0.45 -13.91 -0.31
N VAL A 72 -1.49 -13.11 -0.05
CA VAL A 72 -1.39 -11.87 0.75
C VAL A 72 -0.84 -12.18 2.13
N SER A 73 -1.41 -13.16 2.82
CA SER A 73 -0.94 -13.63 4.12
C SER A 73 0.51 -14.07 4.04
N GLY A 74 0.91 -14.82 3.01
CA GLY A 74 2.29 -15.24 2.82
C GLY A 74 3.26 -14.10 2.56
N VAL A 75 2.90 -13.04 1.83
CA VAL A 75 3.81 -11.91 1.58
C VAL A 75 3.86 -10.92 2.75
N GLN A 76 2.78 -10.82 3.54
CA GLN A 76 2.69 -9.90 4.70
C GLN A 76 3.18 -10.55 6.01
N HIS A 77 2.89 -11.84 6.18
CA HIS A 77 3.14 -12.60 7.39
C HIS A 77 3.96 -13.84 7.05
N ARG A 78 4.94 -14.17 7.88
CA ARG A 78 5.82 -15.33 7.67
C ARG A 78 5.15 -16.68 7.97
N CYS A 79 3.83 -16.68 8.13
CA CYS A 79 3.05 -17.82 8.63
C CYS A 79 2.63 -18.80 7.53
N VAL A 80 2.78 -18.45 6.25
CA VAL A 80 2.38 -19.31 5.12
C VAL A 80 3.61 -19.74 4.31
N LEU A 81 3.68 -21.04 4.04
CA LEU A 81 4.63 -21.65 3.11
C LEU A 81 4.03 -21.59 1.71
N PHE A 82 4.53 -20.69 0.86
CA PHE A 82 4.02 -20.51 -0.51
C PHE A 82 3.98 -21.81 -1.34
N GLY A 83 4.87 -22.76 -1.04
CA GLY A 83 4.91 -24.06 -1.72
C GLY A 83 3.72 -24.98 -1.41
N GLU A 84 2.87 -24.63 -0.44
CA GLU A 84 1.77 -25.47 0.04
C GLU A 84 0.38 -24.94 -0.36
N ILE A 85 0.30 -23.71 -0.87
CA ILE A 85 -0.94 -23.13 -1.39
C ILE A 85 -1.42 -24.01 -2.56
N SER A 86 -2.59 -24.62 -2.41
CA SER A 86 -3.08 -25.65 -3.32
C SER A 86 -4.56 -25.52 -3.63
N TYR A 87 -4.96 -26.03 -4.78
CA TYR A 87 -6.33 -26.03 -5.26
C TYR A 87 -6.68 -27.40 -5.84
N PHE A 88 -7.97 -27.70 -5.96
CA PHE A 88 -8.41 -28.94 -6.59
C PHE A 88 -8.63 -28.71 -8.09
N ASN A 89 -7.88 -29.43 -8.93
CA ASN A 89 -7.94 -29.25 -10.39
C ASN A 89 -9.07 -30.05 -11.08
N GLY A 90 -9.99 -30.64 -10.31
CA GLY A 90 -11.02 -31.56 -10.81
C GLY A 90 -10.63 -33.04 -10.71
N VAL A 91 -9.32 -33.35 -10.58
CA VAL A 91 -8.81 -34.73 -10.48
C VAL A 91 -8.04 -34.93 -9.18
N LYS A 92 -7.17 -33.99 -8.82
CA LYS A 92 -6.31 -34.06 -7.64
C LYS A 92 -6.01 -32.67 -7.07
N TRP A 93 -5.52 -32.67 -5.84
CA TRP A 93 -4.91 -31.48 -5.26
C TRP A 93 -3.56 -31.18 -5.92
N GLU A 94 -3.36 -29.92 -6.28
CA GLU A 94 -2.15 -29.44 -6.92
C GLU A 94 -1.75 -28.08 -6.35
N THR A 95 -0.45 -27.83 -6.23
CA THR A 95 0.05 -26.52 -5.78
C THR A 95 -0.27 -25.44 -6.80
N LEU A 96 -0.69 -24.27 -6.34
CA LEU A 96 -0.97 -23.11 -7.18
C LEU A 96 0.33 -22.58 -7.81
N LEU A 97 1.37 -22.43 -7.00
CA LEU A 97 2.60 -21.75 -7.36
C LEU A 97 3.67 -22.74 -7.83
N ARG A 98 4.39 -22.38 -8.90
CA ARG A 98 5.65 -23.03 -9.28
C ARG A 98 6.80 -22.48 -8.45
N ARG A 99 7.92 -23.20 -8.45
CA ARG A 99 9.14 -22.80 -7.73
C ARG A 99 9.62 -21.37 -8.08
N PRO A 100 9.67 -20.93 -9.36
CA PRO A 100 10.06 -19.55 -9.67
C PRO A 100 9.10 -18.50 -9.09
N GLU A 101 7.79 -18.78 -9.08
CA GLU A 101 6.78 -17.88 -8.49
C GLU A 101 6.92 -17.81 -6.96
N VAL A 102 7.24 -18.93 -6.31
CA VAL A 102 7.56 -18.97 -4.88
C VAL A 102 8.79 -18.10 -4.56
N ILE A 103 9.86 -18.22 -5.34
CA ILE A 103 11.07 -17.39 -5.17
C ILE A 103 10.73 -15.91 -5.32
N HIS A 104 9.99 -15.54 -6.37
CA HIS A 104 9.55 -14.16 -6.57
C HIS A 104 8.72 -13.62 -5.39
N LEU A 105 7.77 -14.39 -4.88
CA LEU A 105 6.96 -13.98 -3.72
C LEU A 105 7.77 -13.87 -2.42
N LEU A 106 8.86 -14.64 -2.28
CA LEU A 106 9.81 -14.46 -1.20
C LEU A 106 10.57 -13.14 -1.34
N ASP A 107 10.98 -12.75 -2.55
CA ASP A 107 11.58 -11.43 -2.77
C ASP A 107 10.60 -10.30 -2.45
N VAL A 108 9.34 -10.45 -2.86
CA VAL A 108 8.25 -9.50 -2.52
C VAL A 108 8.07 -9.40 -1.00
N ARG A 109 8.09 -10.53 -0.28
CA ARG A 109 8.06 -10.56 1.19
C ARG A 109 9.23 -9.78 1.80
N HIS A 110 10.45 -9.99 1.30
CA HIS A 110 11.63 -9.26 1.78
C HIS A 110 11.52 -7.75 1.55
N LEU A 111 11.01 -7.34 0.38
CA LEU A 111 10.73 -5.94 0.09
C LEU A 111 9.71 -5.34 1.06
N ILE A 112 8.61 -6.07 1.31
CA ILE A 112 7.57 -5.65 2.26
C ILE A 112 8.15 -5.54 3.68
N ASP A 113 8.95 -6.50 4.14
CA ASP A 113 9.60 -6.45 5.45
C ASP A 113 10.47 -5.18 5.61
N LEU A 114 11.26 -4.84 4.59
CA LEU A 114 12.06 -3.62 4.57
C LEU A 114 11.18 -2.37 4.59
N PHE A 115 10.08 -2.37 3.83
CA PHE A 115 9.11 -1.28 3.81
C PHE A 115 8.44 -1.08 5.18
N TYR A 116 8.00 -2.13 5.86
CA TYR A 116 7.46 -2.06 7.22
C TYR A 116 8.51 -1.52 8.19
N PHE A 117 9.74 -2.03 8.14
CA PHE A 117 10.82 -1.55 9.00
C PHE A 117 11.06 -0.04 8.81
N ALA A 118 11.25 0.41 7.58
CA ALA A 118 11.47 1.82 7.27
C ALA A 118 10.27 2.72 7.65
N GLY A 119 9.05 2.24 7.38
CA GLY A 119 7.82 2.94 7.71
C GLY A 119 7.61 3.08 9.23
N LEU A 120 7.95 2.05 10.01
CA LEU A 120 7.86 2.09 11.47
C LEU A 120 8.85 3.08 12.07
N TRP A 121 10.09 3.15 11.56
CA TRP A 121 11.05 4.18 11.97
C TRP A 121 10.59 5.59 11.63
N CYS A 122 9.99 5.78 10.45
CA CYS A 122 9.37 7.05 10.09
C CYS A 122 8.20 7.39 11.04
N GLY A 123 7.38 6.41 11.39
CA GLY A 123 6.30 6.54 12.36
C GLY A 123 6.81 6.93 13.75
N ALA A 124 7.82 6.23 14.27
CA ALA A 124 8.45 6.53 15.54
C ALA A 124 9.01 7.96 15.57
N PHE A 125 9.72 8.37 14.52
CA PHE A 125 10.23 9.75 14.41
C PHE A 125 9.10 10.78 14.36
N PHE A 126 8.04 10.51 13.60
CA PHE A 126 6.88 11.38 13.53
C PHE A 126 6.19 11.52 14.90
N LEU A 127 5.93 10.41 15.59
CA LEU A 127 5.33 10.41 16.92
C LEU A 127 6.22 11.08 17.96
N ALA A 128 7.53 10.86 17.94
CA ALA A 128 8.48 11.57 18.80
C ALA A 128 8.43 13.08 18.55
N SER A 129 8.27 13.51 17.29
CA SER A 129 8.09 14.93 16.97
C SER A 129 6.78 15.50 17.52
N LEU A 130 5.69 14.72 17.54
CA LEU A 130 4.44 15.12 18.17
C LEU A 130 4.57 15.21 19.69
N PHE A 131 5.22 14.23 20.30
CA PHE A 131 5.46 14.18 21.74
C PHE A 131 6.32 15.36 22.21
N TYR A 132 7.41 15.65 21.49
CA TYR A 132 8.23 16.82 21.74
C TYR A 132 7.41 18.12 21.68
N LEU A 133 6.56 18.29 20.66
CA LEU A 133 5.67 19.45 20.55
C LEU A 133 4.65 19.54 21.69
N ALA A 134 4.22 18.41 22.24
CA ALA A 134 3.30 18.35 23.38
C ALA A 134 3.97 18.74 24.71
N LEU A 135 5.26 18.42 24.89
CA LEU A 135 6.01 18.68 26.12
C LEU A 135 6.67 20.07 26.21
N MET A 136 6.94 20.74 25.09
CA MET A 136 7.64 22.03 25.13
C MET A 136 6.87 23.13 25.88
N PRO A 137 7.51 23.89 26.80
CA PRO A 137 6.88 25.00 27.50
C PRO A 137 6.47 26.08 26.49
N ARG A 138 5.17 26.36 26.42
CA ARG A 138 4.57 27.18 25.37
C ARG A 138 4.77 28.68 25.65
N LYS A 139 5.58 29.37 24.84
CA LYS A 139 5.50 30.85 24.74
C LYS A 139 4.23 31.20 23.97
N ARG A 140 3.19 31.56 24.74
CA ARG A 140 1.82 31.84 24.30
C ARG A 140 1.78 33.02 23.35
N THR A 141 1.75 32.76 22.04
CA THR A 141 1.37 33.77 21.05
C THR A 141 0.44 33.16 20.02
N PHE A 142 -0.75 33.73 19.94
CA PHE A 142 -1.78 33.39 18.96
C PHE A 142 -1.36 33.96 17.61
N VAL A 143 -0.93 33.10 16.68
CA VAL A 143 -0.76 33.52 15.28
C VAL A 143 -1.80 32.79 14.44
N VAL A 144 -2.94 33.44 14.20
CA VAL A 144 -3.90 33.00 13.18
C VAL A 144 -3.21 33.08 11.84
N HIS A 145 -2.70 31.95 11.34
CA HIS A 145 -2.21 31.88 9.97
C HIS A 145 -3.41 31.98 9.02
N LYS A 146 -3.71 33.19 8.54
CA LYS A 146 -4.75 33.49 7.52
C LYS A 146 -4.49 32.82 6.13
N GLY A 147 -3.47 31.97 5.99
CA GLY A 147 -3.09 31.29 4.73
C GLY A 147 -3.58 29.85 4.56
N LEU A 148 -4.64 29.43 5.27
CA LEU A 148 -5.09 28.03 5.33
C LEU A 148 -5.43 27.41 3.99
N LYS A 149 -6.23 28.12 3.20
CA LYS A 149 -6.70 27.64 1.89
C LYS A 149 -5.52 27.46 0.94
N HIS A 150 -4.56 28.37 0.96
CA HIS A 150 -3.41 28.37 0.06
C HIS A 150 -2.48 27.17 0.33
N ARG A 151 -2.19 26.84 1.61
CA ARG A 151 -1.26 25.75 1.94
C ARG A 151 -1.83 24.36 1.68
N TRP A 152 -3.14 24.17 1.87
CA TRP A 152 -3.84 22.93 1.51
C TRP A 152 -3.96 22.77 -0.01
N PHE A 153 -4.27 23.85 -0.72
CA PHE A 153 -4.30 23.90 -2.17
C PHE A 153 -2.97 23.39 -2.76
N TRP A 154 -1.82 23.92 -2.33
CA TRP A 154 -0.53 23.47 -2.86
C TRP A 154 -0.22 21.98 -2.62
N ARG A 155 -0.66 21.41 -1.50
CA ARG A 155 -0.46 19.97 -1.22
C ARG A 155 -1.28 19.10 -2.14
N VAL A 156 -2.56 19.44 -2.32
CA VAL A 156 -3.47 18.74 -3.24
C VAL A 156 -3.02 18.92 -4.69
N SER A 157 -2.59 20.12 -5.08
CA SER A 157 -2.10 20.39 -6.43
C SER A 157 -0.80 19.64 -6.74
N ALA A 158 0.18 19.63 -5.82
CA ALA A 158 1.42 18.87 -6.02
C ALA A 158 1.16 17.37 -6.19
N MET A 159 0.21 16.85 -5.43
CA MET A 159 -0.24 15.46 -5.52
C MET A 159 -0.97 15.17 -6.83
N PHE A 160 -1.85 16.07 -7.28
CA PHE A 160 -2.52 15.95 -8.58
C PHE A 160 -1.51 15.93 -9.72
N VAL A 161 -0.48 16.77 -9.66
CA VAL A 161 0.64 16.77 -10.60
C VAL A 161 1.37 15.42 -10.57
N ALA A 162 1.72 14.90 -9.38
CA ALA A 162 2.41 13.62 -9.26
C ALA A 162 1.59 12.45 -9.87
N VAL A 163 0.27 12.41 -9.59
CA VAL A 163 -0.64 11.41 -10.17
C VAL A 163 -0.75 11.57 -11.69
N SER A 164 -0.88 12.80 -12.19
CA SER A 164 -0.94 13.07 -13.63
C SER A 164 0.33 12.62 -14.35
N TRP A 165 1.49 12.81 -13.72
CA TRP A 165 2.77 12.33 -14.23
C TRP A 165 2.84 10.80 -14.28
N LEU A 166 2.35 10.09 -13.25
CA LEU A 166 2.30 8.63 -13.24
C LEU A 166 1.40 8.09 -14.36
N ILE A 167 0.23 8.71 -14.57
CA ILE A 167 -0.68 8.35 -15.65
C ILE A 167 0.00 8.59 -17.00
N TRP A 168 0.70 9.71 -17.16
CA TRP A 168 1.39 10.07 -18.40
C TRP A 168 2.56 9.12 -18.72
N ILE A 169 3.34 8.69 -17.73
CA ILE A 169 4.43 7.70 -17.91
C ILE A 169 3.86 6.32 -18.29
N GLY A 170 2.67 6.00 -17.77
CA GLY A 170 1.97 4.73 -17.97
C GLY A 170 2.22 3.76 -16.82
N PRO A 171 1.17 3.23 -16.16
CA PRO A 171 1.30 2.40 -14.97
C PRO A 171 2.09 1.10 -15.22
N THR A 172 1.90 0.48 -16.39
CA THR A 172 2.65 -0.73 -16.79
C THR A 172 4.15 -0.47 -16.89
N ARG A 173 4.54 0.68 -17.44
CA ARG A 173 5.95 1.05 -17.56
C ARG A 173 6.57 1.27 -16.19
N VAL A 174 5.88 2.01 -15.32
CA VAL A 174 6.31 2.22 -13.93
C VAL A 174 6.45 0.87 -13.22
N PHE A 175 5.48 -0.03 -13.38
CA PHE A 175 5.51 -1.36 -12.79
C PHE A 175 6.77 -2.14 -13.23
N TYR A 176 7.02 -2.26 -14.53
CA TYR A 176 8.19 -2.99 -15.03
C TYR A 176 9.52 -2.34 -14.61
N THR A 177 9.63 -1.02 -14.70
CA THR A 177 10.85 -0.32 -14.25
C THR A 177 11.13 -0.54 -12.76
N LEU A 178 10.10 -0.51 -11.91
CA LEU A 178 10.28 -0.79 -10.48
C LEU A 178 10.70 -2.24 -10.24
N HIS A 179 10.15 -3.20 -10.98
CA HIS A 179 10.53 -4.61 -10.82
C HIS A 179 11.98 -4.86 -11.23
N GLU A 180 12.43 -4.27 -12.33
CA GLU A 180 13.84 -4.33 -12.77
C GLU A 180 14.81 -3.70 -11.77
N TRP A 181 14.40 -2.63 -11.08
CA TRP A 181 15.26 -1.92 -10.14
C TRP A 181 15.32 -2.57 -8.76
N VAL A 182 14.24 -3.24 -8.35
CA VAL A 182 14.08 -3.74 -6.98
C VAL A 182 14.42 -5.22 -6.85
N PHE A 183 14.09 -6.04 -7.85
CA PHE A 183 14.29 -7.49 -7.77
C PHE A 183 15.65 -7.94 -8.33
N PRO A 184 16.25 -8.99 -7.77
CA PRO A 184 17.50 -9.55 -8.28
C PRO A 184 17.38 -9.98 -9.75
N SER A 185 18.42 -9.72 -10.55
CA SER A 185 18.41 -10.03 -11.99
C SER A 185 18.42 -11.53 -12.30
N ASP A 186 18.84 -12.36 -11.35
CA ASP A 186 18.88 -13.83 -11.44
C ASP A 186 17.56 -14.50 -11.01
N HIS A 187 16.60 -13.73 -10.48
CA HIS A 187 15.28 -14.22 -10.11
C HIS A 187 14.23 -13.84 -11.17
N GLN A 188 13.43 -14.82 -11.60
CA GLN A 188 12.33 -14.56 -12.52
C GLN A 188 11.22 -13.80 -11.78
N TRP A 189 10.94 -12.58 -12.21
CA TRP A 189 9.81 -11.78 -11.72
C TRP A 189 8.71 -11.59 -12.77
N MET A 190 9.05 -11.66 -14.06
CA MET A 190 8.10 -11.58 -15.17
C MET A 190 7.62 -12.97 -15.55
N PHE A 191 6.30 -13.16 -15.55
CA PHE A 191 5.67 -14.40 -15.96
C PHE A 191 4.53 -14.12 -16.94
N SER A 192 4.46 -14.89 -18.02
CA SER A 192 3.32 -14.86 -18.94
C SER A 192 2.09 -15.52 -18.31
N TYR A 193 0.88 -15.16 -18.73
CA TYR A 193 -0.35 -15.79 -18.21
C TYR A 193 -0.38 -17.30 -18.45
N GLN A 194 0.15 -17.77 -19.58
CA GLN A 194 0.28 -19.20 -19.90
C GLN A 194 1.31 -19.93 -19.03
N GLU A 195 2.16 -19.22 -18.29
CA GLU A 195 3.19 -19.85 -17.46
C GLU A 195 2.84 -19.79 -15.96
N SER A 196 2.07 -18.80 -15.54
CA SER A 196 1.87 -18.48 -14.12
C SER A 196 0.39 -18.34 -13.77
N LEU A 197 -0.08 -19.23 -12.90
CA LEU A 197 -1.40 -19.06 -12.29
C LEU A 197 -1.43 -17.90 -11.30
N MET A 198 -0.30 -17.53 -10.68
CA MET A 198 -0.21 -16.32 -9.86
C MET A 198 -0.54 -15.06 -10.68
N THR A 199 0.16 -14.85 -11.80
CA THR A 199 -0.06 -13.71 -12.70
C THR A 199 -1.46 -13.72 -13.31
N THR A 200 -1.99 -14.91 -13.64
CA THR A 200 -3.36 -15.08 -14.14
C THR A 200 -4.41 -14.74 -13.08
N LEU A 201 -4.28 -15.27 -11.86
CA LEU A 201 -5.16 -14.98 -10.72
C LEU A 201 -5.17 -13.50 -10.39
N MET A 202 -4.03 -12.84 -10.54
CA MET A 202 -3.88 -11.41 -10.24
C MET A 202 -4.15 -10.51 -11.45
N LYS A 203 -4.33 -11.04 -12.67
CA LYS A 203 -4.37 -10.24 -13.91
C LYS A 203 -3.27 -9.16 -13.91
N ALA A 204 -2.04 -9.55 -13.59
CA ALA A 204 -0.94 -8.59 -13.46
C ALA A 204 -0.63 -7.96 -14.82
N PRO A 205 -0.40 -6.63 -14.93
CA PRO A 205 -0.23 -5.67 -13.85
C PRO A 205 -1.51 -4.92 -13.40
N ASP A 206 -2.68 -5.22 -13.97
CA ASP A 206 -3.90 -4.41 -13.83
C ASP A 206 -4.38 -4.33 -12.36
N LEU A 207 -4.42 -5.47 -11.67
CA LEU A 207 -4.79 -5.49 -10.25
C LEU A 207 -3.81 -4.67 -9.41
N PHE A 208 -2.51 -4.77 -9.67
CA PHE A 208 -1.49 -4.01 -8.94
C PHE A 208 -1.64 -2.51 -9.15
N ALA A 209 -2.04 -2.07 -10.36
CA ALA A 209 -2.38 -0.68 -10.60
C ALA A 209 -3.59 -0.23 -9.76
N ALA A 210 -4.64 -1.05 -9.68
CA ALA A 210 -5.81 -0.77 -8.85
C ALA A 210 -5.48 -0.72 -7.34
N ILE A 211 -4.66 -1.66 -6.86
CA ILE A 211 -4.15 -1.68 -5.48
C ILE A 211 -3.32 -0.42 -5.19
N ALA A 212 -2.44 -0.02 -6.11
CA ALA A 212 -1.63 1.20 -5.95
C ALA A 212 -2.51 2.45 -5.81
N VAL A 213 -3.62 2.53 -6.55
CA VAL A 213 -4.61 3.60 -6.40
C VAL A 213 -5.29 3.54 -5.03
N ALA A 214 -5.73 2.37 -4.57
CA ALA A 214 -6.36 2.19 -3.26
C ALA A 214 -5.42 2.60 -2.10
N VAL A 215 -4.19 2.10 -2.11
CA VAL A 215 -3.15 2.46 -1.13
C VAL A 215 -2.79 3.94 -1.24
N GLY A 216 -2.70 4.48 -2.46
CA GLY A 216 -2.48 5.90 -2.68
C GLY A 216 -3.57 6.74 -2.02
N MET A 217 -4.84 6.46 -2.30
CA MET A 217 -5.97 7.18 -1.70
C MET A 217 -5.98 7.09 -0.16
N GLY A 218 -5.74 5.91 0.40
CA GLY A 218 -5.66 5.74 1.85
C GLY A 218 -4.50 6.52 2.47
N MET A 219 -3.31 6.50 1.83
CA MET A 219 -2.16 7.31 2.25
C MET A 219 -2.53 8.80 2.29
N LEU A 220 -3.30 9.28 1.31
CA LEU A 220 -3.77 10.66 1.28
C LEU A 220 -4.66 10.96 2.46
N VAL A 221 -5.75 10.22 2.64
CA VAL A 221 -6.68 10.44 3.75
C VAL A 221 -5.96 10.42 5.10
N ILE A 222 -5.16 9.39 5.35
CA ILE A 222 -4.40 9.23 6.61
C ILE A 222 -3.38 10.36 6.78
N GLY A 223 -2.61 10.67 5.74
CA GLY A 223 -1.60 11.74 5.78
C GLY A 223 -2.22 13.10 6.09
N LEU A 224 -3.40 13.39 5.55
CA LEU A 224 -4.13 14.62 5.85
C LEU A 224 -4.64 14.64 7.29
N LEU A 225 -5.19 13.52 7.80
CA LEU A 225 -5.63 13.38 9.20
C LEU A 225 -4.47 13.56 10.19
N LEU A 226 -3.33 12.90 9.97
CA LEU A 226 -2.12 13.07 10.78
C LEU A 226 -1.64 14.53 10.78
N GLY A 227 -1.74 15.19 9.61
CA GLY A 227 -1.43 16.62 9.47
C GLY A 227 -2.38 17.51 10.27
N LEU A 228 -3.67 17.17 10.33
CA LEU A 228 -4.67 17.88 11.15
C LEU A 228 -4.40 17.68 12.65
N ILE A 229 -4.11 16.46 13.10
CA ILE A 229 -3.76 16.16 14.49
C ILE A 229 -2.54 16.97 14.93
N LYS A 230 -1.46 16.90 14.15
CA LYS A 230 -0.23 17.67 14.41
C LYS A 230 -0.51 19.16 14.54
N ARG A 231 -1.40 19.67 13.69
CA ARG A 231 -1.79 21.07 13.71
C ARG A 231 -2.67 21.41 14.91
N PHE A 232 -3.62 20.56 15.28
CA PHE A 232 -4.42 20.75 16.47
C PHE A 232 -3.53 20.81 17.72
N LEU A 233 -2.50 19.97 17.82
CA LEU A 233 -1.51 20.03 18.91
C LEU A 233 -0.73 21.36 18.95
N ILE A 234 -0.56 22.01 17.79
CA ILE A 234 0.02 23.34 17.66
C ILE A 234 -1.00 24.43 18.02
N ASP A 235 -2.28 24.29 17.63
CA ASP A 235 -3.32 25.32 17.70
C ASP A 235 -4.21 25.25 18.99
N TRP A 236 -4.28 24.12 19.72
CA TRP A 236 -5.15 23.93 20.90
C TRP A 236 -4.64 24.68 22.14
N GLN A 237 -5.35 25.76 22.51
CA GLN A 237 -5.17 26.55 23.73
C GLN A 237 -6.55 26.90 24.34
N PRO A 238 -6.86 26.52 25.59
CA PRO A 238 -8.00 27.09 26.32
C PRO A 238 -7.71 28.54 26.75
N LYS A 239 -8.70 29.42 26.60
CA LYS A 239 -8.69 30.75 27.22
C LYS A 239 -8.70 30.58 28.75
N THR A 240 -7.60 30.90 29.42
CA THR A 240 -7.71 31.33 30.83
C THR A 240 -7.79 32.85 30.83
N SER A 241 -9.01 33.38 30.77
CA SER A 241 -9.25 34.79 31.08
C SER A 241 -9.12 34.96 32.60
N VAL A 242 -7.92 35.23 33.08
CA VAL A 242 -7.78 35.90 34.37
C VAL A 242 -8.15 37.36 34.12
N LYS A 243 -9.43 37.69 34.34
CA LYS A 243 -9.79 39.08 34.64
C LYS A 243 -9.19 39.38 36.01
N GLN A 244 -7.97 39.91 36.04
CA GLN A 244 -7.52 40.71 37.17
C GLN A 244 -8.37 41.98 37.14
N THR A 245 -9.49 41.97 37.86
CA THR A 245 -10.13 43.21 38.29
C THR A 245 -9.29 43.77 39.43
N SER A 246 -8.35 44.63 39.08
CA SER A 246 -7.81 45.62 40.01
C SER A 246 -8.78 46.80 40.05
N ARG A 247 -9.49 46.96 41.16
CA ARG A 247 -9.82 48.24 41.78
C ARG A 247 -10.35 47.98 43.17
#